data_AF-B8X8M0-F1
#
_entry.id   AF-B8X8M0-F1
#
_cell.length_a   1.000
_cell.length_b   1.000
_cell.length_c   1.000
_cell.angle_alpha   90.00
_cell.angle_beta   90.00
_cell.angle_gamma   90.00
#
_symmetry.space_group_name_H-M   'P 1'
#
loop_
_entity.id
_entity.type
_entity.pdbx_description
1 polymer ?
#
loop_
_entity_poly.entity_id
_entity_poly.type
_entity_poly.pdbx_seq_one_letter_code
_entity_poly.pdbx_strand_id
1 'polypeptide(L)'
;EYPDRMMCTFSVVPSPKVSDTVVEPYNATLSVHQLVENSDETFCIDNEALYDICFRTLKLSTPTYGDLNHLVSAVMSGITTCLRFPGQLNADLRKLAVNMVPFPRLHFFMVGFAPLTSRGSQGYRALTVPELTQQMFDAKNMMAASDPRHGRYLTVAAMFRGRCSMKEVDDQMLSVQTKNSSYFVEWIPNNVKTAVCDIPP
;
A
#
# COMPACT_ATOMS: atom_id res chain seq x y z
N GLU A 1 -13.59 18.49 -17.57
CA GLU A 1 -13.47 19.89 -17.13
C GLU A 1 -12.04 20.27 -16.72
N TYR A 2 -11.27 19.35 -16.10
CA TYR A 2 -9.88 19.63 -15.70
C TYR A 2 -8.88 18.56 -16.20
N PRO A 3 -8.37 18.65 -17.44
CA PRO A 3 -7.49 17.63 -18.03
C PRO A 3 -6.06 17.62 -17.45
N ASP A 4 -5.56 18.75 -16.93
CA ASP A 4 -4.18 18.85 -16.42
C ASP A 4 -4.03 18.47 -14.93
N ARG A 5 -5.14 18.09 -14.29
CA ARG A 5 -5.18 17.72 -12.88
C ARG A 5 -5.05 16.22 -12.75
N MET A 6 -4.24 15.79 -11.80
CA MET A 6 -4.11 14.36 -11.48
C MET A 6 -5.36 13.85 -10.77
N MET A 7 -5.82 12.67 -11.18
CA MET A 7 -6.92 11.95 -10.59
C MET A 7 -6.40 10.73 -9.82
N CYS A 8 -6.51 10.80 -8.50
CA CYS A 8 -6.17 9.72 -7.59
C CYS A 8 -7.45 9.15 -6.97
N THR A 9 -7.61 7.82 -6.96
CA THR A 9 -8.76 7.15 -6.38
C THR A 9 -8.36 6.10 -5.34
N PHE A 10 -9.14 6.01 -4.27
CA PHE A 10 -9.06 4.92 -3.29
C PHE A 10 -10.29 4.04 -3.50
N SER A 11 -10.11 2.93 -4.19
CA SER A 11 -11.21 2.10 -4.68
C SER A 11 -11.30 0.82 -3.85
N VAL A 12 -12.41 0.65 -3.14
CA VAL A 12 -12.70 -0.60 -2.42
C VAL A 12 -13.29 -1.60 -3.41
N VAL A 13 -12.55 -2.67 -3.68
CA VAL A 13 -12.97 -3.74 -4.58
C VAL A 13 -13.86 -4.74 -3.84
N PRO A 14 -14.87 -5.30 -4.53
CA PRO A 14 -15.75 -6.31 -3.92
C PRO A 14 -15.00 -7.60 -3.63
N SER A 15 -15.42 -8.32 -2.60
CA SER A 15 -14.89 -9.63 -2.23
C SER A 15 -15.98 -10.69 -2.25
N PRO A 16 -15.67 -11.90 -2.76
CA PRO A 16 -16.59 -13.04 -2.78
C PRO A 16 -16.96 -13.58 -1.39
N LYS A 17 -16.18 -13.27 -0.34
CA LYS A 17 -16.42 -13.78 1.02
C LYS A 17 -17.19 -12.81 1.92
N VAL A 18 -17.18 -11.52 1.57
CA VAL A 18 -17.67 -10.44 2.44
C VAL A 18 -18.97 -9.85 1.89
N SER A 19 -19.24 -9.98 0.59
CA SER A 19 -20.42 -9.39 0.00
C SER A 19 -21.59 -10.35 -0.18
N ASP A 20 -22.76 -9.87 0.21
CA ASP A 20 -24.06 -10.51 -0.01
C ASP A 20 -24.75 -10.04 -1.31
N THR A 21 -24.14 -9.13 -2.09
CA THR A 21 -24.77 -8.57 -3.30
C THR A 21 -24.30 -9.23 -4.59
N VAL A 22 -25.22 -9.92 -5.28
CA VAL A 22 -24.92 -10.68 -6.51
C VAL A 22 -24.57 -9.83 -7.74
N VAL A 23 -24.84 -8.51 -7.68
CA VAL A 23 -24.62 -7.57 -8.80
C VAL A 23 -23.27 -6.86 -8.75
N GLU A 24 -22.48 -7.07 -7.70
CA GLU A 24 -21.15 -6.47 -7.54
C GLU A 24 -20.19 -6.74 -8.70
N PRO A 25 -20.12 -7.95 -9.28
CA PRO A 25 -19.25 -8.20 -10.42
C PRO A 25 -19.57 -7.32 -11.63
N TYR A 26 -20.86 -7.04 -11.86
CA TYR A 26 -21.29 -6.15 -12.95
C TYR A 26 -20.84 -4.71 -12.68
N ASN A 27 -21.07 -4.22 -11.46
CA ASN A 27 -20.69 -2.87 -11.07
C ASN A 27 -19.16 -2.69 -11.14
N ALA A 28 -18.40 -3.64 -10.58
CA ALA A 28 -16.95 -3.59 -10.60
C ALA A 28 -16.40 -3.64 -12.03
N THR A 29 -16.94 -4.49 -12.91
CA THR A 29 -16.47 -4.57 -14.30
C THR A 29 -16.71 -3.25 -15.04
N LEU A 30 -17.89 -2.65 -14.90
CA LEU A 30 -18.22 -1.37 -15.53
C LEU A 30 -17.40 -0.21 -14.95
N SER A 31 -17.20 -0.17 -13.64
CA SER A 31 -16.41 0.86 -12.96
C SER A 31 -14.92 0.77 -13.29
N VAL A 32 -14.35 -0.44 -13.29
CA VAL A 32 -12.93 -0.64 -13.64
C VAL A 32 -12.65 -0.21 -15.07
N HIS A 33 -13.56 -0.46 -16.01
CA HIS A 33 -13.41 0.03 -17.38
C HIS A 33 -13.23 1.56 -17.43
N GLN A 34 -14.00 2.31 -16.63
CA GLN A 34 -13.86 3.77 -16.52
C GLN A 34 -12.57 4.19 -15.79
N LEU A 35 -12.16 3.46 -14.75
CA LEU A 35 -10.92 3.76 -14.01
C LEU A 35 -9.67 3.54 -14.86
N VAL A 36 -9.67 2.54 -15.74
CA VAL A 36 -8.54 2.27 -16.64
C VAL A 36 -8.24 3.46 -17.56
N GLU A 37 -9.26 4.21 -17.97
CA GLU A 37 -9.10 5.30 -18.94
C GLU A 37 -9.01 6.68 -18.29
N ASN A 38 -9.62 6.88 -17.12
CA ASN A 38 -9.81 8.22 -16.54
C ASN A 38 -9.01 8.50 -15.26
N SER A 39 -8.48 7.47 -14.57
CA SER A 39 -7.69 7.70 -13.34
C SER A 39 -6.19 7.61 -13.63
N ASP A 40 -5.39 8.46 -12.98
CA ASP A 40 -3.92 8.37 -13.06
C ASP A 40 -3.34 7.40 -12.03
N GLU A 41 -4.00 7.27 -10.88
CA GLU A 41 -3.59 6.41 -9.78
C GLU A 41 -4.83 5.80 -9.11
N THR A 42 -4.89 4.46 -9.02
CA THR A 42 -5.96 3.77 -8.30
C THR A 42 -5.38 2.87 -7.23
N PHE A 43 -5.62 3.21 -5.97
CA PHE A 43 -5.27 2.37 -4.83
C PHE A 43 -6.39 1.35 -4.58
N CYS A 44 -6.09 0.08 -4.84
CA CYS A 44 -7.03 -1.02 -4.67
C CYS A 44 -7.02 -1.48 -3.21
N ILE A 45 -8.20 -1.47 -2.60
CA ILE A 45 -8.42 -1.91 -1.22
C ILE A 45 -9.45 -3.02 -1.25
N ASP A 46 -9.13 -4.17 -0.68
CA ASP A 46 -10.01 -5.33 -0.64
C ASP A 46 -10.51 -5.56 0.79
N ASN A 47 -11.83 -5.64 0.93
CA ASN A 47 -12.44 -5.94 2.21
C ASN A 47 -12.01 -7.30 2.76
N GLU A 48 -11.83 -8.31 1.91
CA GLU A 48 -11.38 -9.65 2.36
C GLU A 48 -10.04 -9.59 3.05
N ALA A 49 -9.09 -8.89 2.42
CA ALA A 49 -7.74 -8.75 2.93
C ALA A 49 -7.75 -7.95 4.25
N LEU A 50 -8.56 -6.89 4.34
CA LEU A 50 -8.73 -6.14 5.58
C LEU A 50 -9.34 -7.00 6.71
N TYR A 51 -10.36 -7.80 6.40
CA TYR A 51 -10.95 -8.74 7.35
C TYR A 51 -9.93 -9.77 7.84
N ASP A 52 -9.15 -10.36 6.93
CA ASP A 52 -8.09 -11.30 7.28
C ASP A 52 -6.99 -10.66 8.14
N ILE A 53 -6.59 -9.42 7.85
CA ILE A 53 -5.64 -8.65 8.69
C ILE A 53 -6.20 -8.44 10.10
N CYS A 54 -7.44 -7.95 10.21
CA CYS A 54 -8.07 -7.69 11.51
C CYS A 54 -8.21 -8.97 12.34
N PHE A 55 -8.63 -10.06 11.73
CA PHE A 55 -8.85 -11.33 12.41
C PHE A 55 -7.53 -12.03 12.77
N ARG A 56 -6.61 -12.19 11.80
CA ARG A 56 -5.39 -12.99 11.97
C ARG A 56 -4.26 -12.22 12.63
N THR A 57 -4.04 -10.96 12.24
CA THR A 57 -2.90 -10.14 12.66
C THR A 57 -3.25 -9.32 13.91
N LEU A 58 -4.38 -8.61 13.90
CA LEU A 58 -4.82 -7.79 15.05
C LEU A 58 -5.52 -8.60 16.15
N LYS A 59 -5.86 -9.88 15.88
CA LYS A 59 -6.53 -10.80 16.82
C LYS A 59 -7.90 -10.30 17.29
N LEU A 60 -8.62 -9.60 16.42
CA LEU A 60 -9.99 -9.18 16.68
C LEU A 60 -10.94 -10.34 16.36
N SER A 61 -11.67 -10.83 17.36
CA SER A 61 -12.60 -11.96 17.21
C SER A 61 -13.81 -11.63 16.33
N THR A 62 -14.28 -10.38 16.38
CA THR A 62 -15.42 -9.87 15.61
C THR A 62 -15.06 -8.52 14.98
N PRO A 63 -14.34 -8.50 13.84
CA PRO A 63 -14.00 -7.28 13.14
C PRO A 63 -15.27 -6.54 12.67
N THR A 64 -15.33 -5.25 12.95
CA THR A 64 -16.44 -4.37 12.52
C THR A 64 -15.98 -3.48 11.36
N TYR A 65 -16.93 -2.89 10.61
CA TYR A 65 -16.58 -1.89 9.59
C TYR A 65 -15.81 -0.69 10.16
N GLY A 66 -15.97 -0.37 11.46
CA GLY A 66 -15.15 0.63 12.13
C GLY A 66 -13.66 0.29 12.15
N ASP A 67 -13.33 -0.99 12.38
CA ASP A 67 -11.94 -1.47 12.39
C ASP A 67 -11.33 -1.46 10.98
N LEU A 68 -12.12 -1.86 9.97
CA LEU A 68 -11.70 -1.79 8.56
C LEU A 68 -11.44 -0.34 8.15
N ASN A 69 -12.37 0.57 8.46
CA ASN A 69 -12.22 1.99 8.16
C ASN A 69 -11.01 2.61 8.86
N HIS A 70 -10.67 2.17 10.06
CA HIS A 70 -9.46 2.61 10.74
C HIS A 70 -8.21 2.23 9.95
N LEU A 71 -8.11 0.99 9.43
CA LEU A 71 -6.98 0.57 8.59
C LEU A 71 -6.89 1.37 7.29
N VAL A 72 -8.02 1.57 6.61
CA VAL A 72 -8.08 2.36 5.37
C VAL A 72 -7.64 3.80 5.62
N SER A 73 -8.11 4.41 6.71
CA SER A 73 -7.74 5.78 7.09
C SER A 73 -6.24 5.91 7.37
N ALA A 74 -5.62 4.90 7.97
CA ALA A 74 -4.18 4.89 8.25
C ALA A 74 -3.36 4.88 6.95
N VAL A 75 -3.78 4.10 5.95
CA VAL A 75 -3.12 4.07 4.63
C VAL A 75 -3.31 5.37 3.86
N MET A 76 -4.54 5.92 3.83
CA MET A 76 -4.81 7.21 3.18
C MET A 76 -4.00 8.34 3.82
N SER A 77 -3.90 8.34 5.16
CA SER A 77 -3.02 9.23 5.91
C SER A 77 -1.56 9.02 5.52
N GLY A 78 -1.10 7.77 5.43
CA GLY A 78 0.26 7.39 5.03
C GLY A 78 0.65 7.94 3.65
N ILE A 79 -0.14 7.67 2.62
CA ILE A 79 0.13 8.08 1.23
C ILE A 79 0.17 9.61 1.10
N THR A 80 -0.72 10.32 1.80
CA THR A 80 -0.79 11.79 1.75
C THR A 80 0.16 12.50 2.72
N THR A 81 1.01 11.77 3.44
CA THR A 81 1.91 12.36 4.46
C THR A 81 2.84 13.42 3.84
N CYS A 82 3.45 13.12 2.69
CA CYS A 82 4.38 14.01 1.99
C CYS A 82 3.73 15.31 1.49
N LEU A 83 2.39 15.38 1.45
CA LEU A 83 1.65 16.60 1.12
C LEU A 83 1.35 17.46 2.36
N ARG A 84 1.14 16.81 3.50
CA ARG A 84 0.68 17.44 4.75
C ARG A 84 1.81 17.91 5.63
N PHE A 85 2.95 17.23 5.57
CA PHE A 85 4.08 17.44 6.46
C PHE A 85 5.38 17.62 5.69
N PRO A 86 6.29 18.47 6.18
CA PRO A 86 7.64 18.51 5.65
C PRO A 86 8.35 17.19 6.00
N GLY A 87 8.80 16.47 4.97
CA GLY A 87 9.70 15.34 5.10
C GLY A 87 11.09 15.66 4.58
N GLN A 88 12.06 14.84 5.00
CA GLN A 88 13.43 14.95 4.53
C GLN A 88 13.56 14.48 3.06
N LEU A 89 12.71 13.53 2.65
CA LEU A 89 12.59 13.07 1.27
C LEU A 89 11.10 13.03 0.87
N ASN A 90 10.65 14.05 0.13
CA ASN A 90 9.25 14.22 -0.23
C ASN A 90 8.94 13.64 -1.61
N ALA A 91 7.92 12.78 -1.68
CA ALA A 91 7.26 12.36 -2.91
C ALA A 91 5.90 13.08 -2.99
N ASP A 92 5.74 14.02 -3.90
CA ASP A 92 4.40 14.52 -4.26
C ASP A 92 3.65 13.45 -5.06
N LEU A 93 2.32 13.57 -5.15
CA LEU A 93 1.51 12.62 -5.93
C LEU A 93 1.98 12.53 -7.38
N ARG A 94 2.43 13.65 -7.97
CA ARG A 94 2.95 13.65 -9.34
C ARG A 94 4.23 12.84 -9.50
N LYS A 95 5.21 12.98 -8.61
CA LYS A 95 6.40 12.10 -8.64
C LYS A 95 6.02 10.67 -8.30
N LEU A 96 5.03 10.43 -7.43
CA LEU A 96 4.56 9.08 -7.15
C LEU A 96 4.05 8.42 -8.43
N ALA A 97 3.13 9.06 -9.17
CA ALA A 97 2.61 8.55 -10.43
C ALA A 97 3.71 8.30 -11.46
N VAL A 98 4.60 9.27 -11.66
CA VAL A 98 5.70 9.15 -12.64
C VAL A 98 6.65 8.01 -12.29
N ASN A 99 6.90 7.75 -11.01
CA ASN A 99 7.78 6.68 -10.58
C ASN A 99 7.09 5.30 -10.54
N MET A 100 5.79 5.27 -10.25
CA MET A 100 5.07 4.03 -9.99
C MET A 100 4.31 3.51 -11.21
N VAL A 101 3.97 4.35 -12.19
CA VAL A 101 3.20 3.98 -13.39
C VAL A 101 4.13 3.91 -14.60
N PRO A 102 4.71 2.72 -14.92
CA PRO A 102 5.54 2.57 -16.11
C PRO A 102 4.72 2.60 -17.41
N PHE A 103 3.44 2.21 -17.35
CA PHE A 103 2.54 2.17 -18.50
C PHE A 103 1.19 2.79 -18.13
N PRO A 104 0.58 3.61 -19.00
CA PRO A 104 -0.64 4.36 -18.68
C PRO A 104 -1.86 3.54 -18.23
N ARG A 105 -1.93 2.25 -18.59
CA ARG A 105 -3.03 1.36 -18.19
C ARG A 105 -2.73 0.51 -16.95
N LEU A 106 -1.48 0.56 -16.45
CA LEU A 106 -0.99 -0.21 -15.31
C LEU A 106 -0.77 0.72 -14.10
N HIS A 107 -1.85 1.34 -13.65
CA HIS A 107 -1.90 2.33 -12.56
C HIS A 107 -2.73 1.86 -11.36
N PHE A 108 -2.94 0.55 -11.24
CA PHE A 108 -3.59 -0.08 -10.09
C PHE A 108 -2.54 -0.51 -9.07
N PHE A 109 -2.64 0.04 -7.87
CA PHE A 109 -1.68 -0.19 -6.80
C PHE A 109 -2.25 -1.11 -5.73
N MET A 110 -1.45 -2.08 -5.31
CA MET A 110 -1.67 -2.82 -4.06
C MET A 110 -1.10 -1.99 -2.91
N VAL A 111 -1.91 -1.75 -1.89
CA VAL A 111 -1.49 -1.01 -0.69
C VAL A 111 -1.24 -1.95 0.48
N GLY A 112 -0.29 -1.59 1.32
CA GLY A 112 0.05 -2.29 2.55
C GLY A 112 0.36 -1.30 3.65
N PHE A 113 0.24 -1.74 4.89
CA PHE A 113 0.56 -0.93 6.07
C PHE A 113 1.41 -1.72 7.05
N ALA A 114 2.41 -1.05 7.61
CA ALA A 114 3.18 -1.52 8.75
C ALA A 114 3.46 -0.33 9.70
N PRO A 115 3.44 -0.53 11.02
CA PRO A 115 3.27 -1.80 11.73
C PRO A 115 1.79 -2.20 11.93
N LEU A 116 1.47 -3.46 11.65
CA LEU A 116 0.22 -4.09 12.11
C LEU A 116 0.52 -4.92 13.36
N THR A 117 0.14 -4.40 14.53
CA THR A 117 0.36 -5.04 15.82
C THR A 117 -0.93 -5.08 16.62
N SER A 118 -1.21 -6.23 17.24
CA SER A 118 -2.34 -6.35 18.17
C SER A 118 -2.11 -5.47 19.41
N ARG A 119 -3.19 -4.99 20.04
CA ARG A 119 -3.12 -4.16 21.26
C ARG A 119 -2.32 -4.83 22.39
N GLY A 120 -2.38 -6.15 22.50
CA GLY A 120 -1.62 -6.91 23.51
C GLY A 120 -0.14 -7.11 23.18
N SER A 121 0.26 -6.99 21.91
CA SER A 121 1.64 -7.20 21.46
C SER A 121 2.40 -5.89 21.22
N GLN A 122 1.75 -4.73 21.30
CA GLN A 122 2.38 -3.43 21.03
C GLN A 122 3.57 -3.13 21.95
N GLY A 123 3.49 -3.48 23.23
CA GLY A 123 4.57 -3.20 24.20
C GLY A 123 5.79 -4.12 24.08
N TYR A 124 5.69 -5.23 23.35
CA TYR A 124 6.73 -6.27 23.30
C TYR A 124 7.49 -6.31 21.97
N ARG A 125 7.06 -5.54 20.96
CA ARG A 125 7.66 -5.57 19.62
C ARG A 125 8.54 -4.34 19.39
N ALA A 126 9.79 -4.57 19.03
CA ALA A 126 10.73 -3.50 18.70
C ALA A 126 10.39 -2.95 17.30
N LEU A 127 9.90 -1.72 17.24
CA LEU A 127 9.59 -1.05 15.96
C LEU A 127 10.88 -0.51 15.31
N THR A 128 11.68 -1.42 14.74
CA THR A 128 12.91 -1.07 14.03
C THR A 128 12.68 -1.00 12.52
N VAL A 129 13.51 -0.24 11.79
CA VAL A 129 13.42 -0.12 10.32
C VAL A 129 13.49 -1.49 9.63
N PRO A 130 14.42 -2.40 9.98
CA PRO A 130 14.46 -3.73 9.37
C PRO A 130 13.18 -4.55 9.58
N GLU A 131 12.60 -4.50 10.78
CA GLU A 131 11.35 -5.21 11.07
C GLU A 131 10.16 -4.64 10.28
N LEU A 132 10.06 -3.31 10.20
CA LEU A 132 9.01 -2.64 9.42
C LEU A 132 9.13 -2.97 7.94
N THR A 133 10.35 -2.93 7.38
CA THR A 133 10.61 -3.26 5.99
C THR A 133 10.24 -4.72 5.69
N GLN A 134 10.60 -5.67 6.56
CA GLN A 134 10.19 -7.07 6.40
C GLN A 134 8.67 -7.23 6.46
N GLN A 135 8.00 -6.52 7.38
CA GLN A 135 6.56 -6.57 7.53
C GLN A 135 5.83 -6.01 6.29
N MET A 136 6.38 -4.95 5.68
CA MET A 136 5.81 -4.32 4.49
C MET A 136 5.74 -5.26 3.28
N PHE A 137 6.71 -6.18 3.12
CA PHE A 137 6.73 -7.15 2.03
C PHE A 137 6.07 -8.49 2.38
N ASP A 138 5.50 -8.65 3.57
CA ASP A 138 4.75 -9.84 3.93
C ASP A 138 3.36 -9.81 3.28
N ALA A 139 3.02 -10.87 2.56
CA ALA A 139 1.75 -11.02 1.85
C ALA A 139 0.53 -10.84 2.77
N LYS A 140 0.68 -11.17 4.07
CA LYS A 140 -0.39 -11.06 5.07
C LYS A 140 -0.74 -9.62 5.44
N ASN A 141 0.11 -8.65 5.12
CA ASN A 141 -0.09 -7.23 5.46
C ASN A 141 -0.54 -6.41 4.24
N MET A 142 -0.73 -7.07 3.10
CA MET A 142 -1.31 -6.45 1.91
C MET A 142 -2.81 -6.30 2.10
N MET A 143 -3.34 -5.13 1.74
CA MET A 143 -4.76 -4.81 1.81
C MET A 143 -5.49 -5.14 0.50
N ALA A 144 -4.87 -5.91 -0.40
CA ALA A 144 -5.51 -6.50 -1.56
C ALA A 144 -5.41 -8.03 -1.43
N ALA A 145 -6.46 -8.79 -1.75
CA ALA A 145 -6.45 -10.25 -1.64
C ALA A 145 -5.69 -10.90 -2.81
N SER A 146 -4.43 -10.54 -2.96
CA SER A 146 -3.51 -11.05 -3.96
C SER A 146 -2.19 -11.38 -3.29
N ASP A 147 -1.69 -12.61 -3.50
CA ASP A 147 -0.36 -12.97 -3.01
C ASP A 147 0.72 -12.37 -3.96
N PRO A 148 1.56 -11.44 -3.49
CA PRO A 148 2.58 -10.82 -4.32
C PRO A 148 3.62 -11.81 -4.84
N ARG A 149 3.75 -13.01 -4.25
CA ARG A 149 4.72 -14.02 -4.66
C ARG A 149 4.36 -14.72 -5.97
N HIS A 150 3.10 -14.67 -6.39
CA HIS A 150 2.67 -15.20 -7.68
C HIS A 150 3.01 -14.30 -8.86
N GLY A 151 3.53 -13.09 -8.60
CA GLY A 151 3.89 -12.12 -9.62
C GLY A 151 5.28 -11.54 -9.42
N ARG A 152 5.55 -10.45 -10.15
CA ARG A 152 6.74 -9.63 -9.97
C ARG A 152 6.33 -8.18 -9.78
N TYR A 153 7.00 -7.48 -8.88
CA TYR A 153 6.84 -6.05 -8.68
C TYR A 153 7.45 -5.29 -9.85
N LEU A 154 6.62 -4.48 -10.52
CA LEU A 154 7.08 -3.51 -11.51
C LEU A 154 7.79 -2.35 -10.82
N THR A 155 7.11 -1.74 -9.85
CA THR A 155 7.52 -0.56 -9.08
C THR A 155 7.01 -0.71 -7.64
N VAL A 156 7.75 -0.16 -6.68
CA VAL A 156 7.39 -0.17 -5.25
C VAL A 156 7.71 1.20 -4.65
N ALA A 157 6.77 1.75 -3.90
CA ALA A 157 6.97 2.96 -3.12
C ALA A 157 6.80 2.64 -1.64
N ALA A 158 7.79 3.02 -0.83
CA ALA A 158 7.82 2.82 0.61
C ALA A 158 7.88 4.19 1.31
N MET A 159 6.82 4.50 2.08
CA MET A 159 6.69 5.76 2.81
C MET A 159 6.97 5.52 4.29
N PHE A 160 8.15 5.93 4.76
CA PHE A 160 8.54 5.83 6.17
C PHE A 160 8.15 7.11 6.92
N ARG A 161 7.66 6.94 8.16
CA ARG A 161 7.23 8.05 9.02
C ARG A 161 7.86 7.94 10.41
N GLY A 162 8.30 9.08 10.93
CA GLY A 162 9.01 9.20 12.20
C GLY A 162 10.50 9.45 11.99
N ARG A 163 11.22 9.60 13.12
CA ARG A 163 12.67 9.83 13.10
C ARG A 163 13.42 8.53 12.79
N CYS A 164 13.74 8.30 11.53
CA CYS A 164 14.57 7.19 11.08
C CYS A 164 15.80 7.68 10.33
N SER A 165 16.88 6.89 10.35
CA SER A 165 18.07 7.16 9.56
C SER A 165 17.80 6.82 8.09
N MET A 166 17.92 7.79 7.17
CA MET A 166 17.78 7.53 5.73
C MET A 166 18.69 6.41 5.25
N LYS A 167 19.95 6.41 5.72
CA LYS A 167 20.92 5.38 5.35
C LYS A 167 20.44 3.99 5.71
N GLU A 168 19.87 3.83 6.90
CA GLU A 168 19.35 2.54 7.34
C GLU A 168 18.15 2.10 6.50
N VAL A 169 17.25 3.03 6.16
CA VAL A 169 16.11 2.75 5.28
C VAL A 169 16.58 2.27 3.90
N ASP A 170 17.50 2.99 3.27
CA ASP A 170 17.99 2.65 1.94
C ASP A 170 18.77 1.32 1.94
N ASP A 171 19.63 1.09 2.94
CA ASP A 171 20.36 -0.17 3.11
C ASP A 171 19.41 -1.37 3.27
N GLN A 172 18.32 -1.21 4.05
CA GLN A 172 17.32 -2.27 4.23
C GLN A 172 16.50 -2.53 2.97
N MET A 173 16.08 -1.48 2.26
CA MET A 173 15.32 -1.63 1.02
C MET A 173 16.17 -2.32 -0.07
N LEU A 174 17.45 -1.97 -0.18
CA LEU A 174 18.40 -2.63 -1.08
C LEU A 174 18.62 -4.10 -0.69
N SER A 175 18.73 -4.39 0.62
CA SER A 175 18.87 -5.76 1.12
C SER A 175 17.67 -6.63 0.74
N VAL A 176 16.46 -6.11 0.89
CA VAL A 176 15.23 -6.84 0.51
C VAL A 176 15.16 -7.04 -1.00
N GLN A 177 15.47 -6.01 -1.80
CA GLN A 177 15.47 -6.12 -3.25
C GLN A 177 16.47 -7.18 -3.74
N THR A 178 17.65 -7.24 -3.13
CA THR A 178 18.69 -8.22 -3.49
C THR A 178 18.30 -9.64 -3.08
N LYS A 179 17.73 -9.83 -1.88
CA LYS A 179 17.25 -11.14 -1.41
C LYS A 179 16.09 -11.68 -2.24
N ASN A 180 15.23 -10.79 -2.70
CA ASN A 180 13.99 -11.11 -3.40
C ASN A 180 14.05 -10.75 -4.89
N SER A 181 15.24 -10.73 -5.50
CA SER A 181 15.45 -10.25 -6.87
C SER A 181 14.55 -10.92 -7.91
N SER A 182 14.21 -12.19 -7.73
CA SER A 182 13.29 -12.94 -8.58
C SER A 182 11.85 -12.41 -8.59
N TYR A 183 11.44 -11.72 -7.53
CA TYR A 183 10.13 -11.08 -7.39
C TYR A 183 10.12 -9.64 -7.90
N PHE A 184 11.25 -9.10 -8.36
CA PHE A 184 11.33 -7.78 -8.98
C PHE A 184 11.56 -7.93 -10.48
N VAL A 185 11.05 -6.97 -11.23
CA VAL A 185 11.25 -6.94 -12.67
C VAL A 185 12.65 -6.41 -13.00
N GLU A 186 13.42 -7.18 -13.79
CA GLU A 186 14.82 -6.88 -14.10
C GLU A 186 15.01 -5.70 -15.08
N TRP A 187 14.04 -5.46 -15.96
CA TRP A 187 14.15 -4.44 -17.01
C TRP A 187 13.80 -3.01 -16.53
N ILE A 188 13.22 -2.86 -15.34
CA ILE A 188 13.04 -1.55 -14.68
C ILE A 188 14.16 -1.39 -13.65
N PRO A 189 15.24 -0.65 -13.96
CA PRO A 189 16.27 -0.38 -12.97
C PRO A 189 15.71 0.53 -11.86
N ASN A 190 16.15 0.32 -10.62
CA ASN A 190 15.79 1.14 -9.46
C ASN A 190 14.26 1.32 -9.27
N ASN A 191 13.53 0.21 -9.33
CA ASN A 191 12.08 0.15 -9.19
C ASN A 191 11.54 0.40 -7.78
N VAL A 192 12.41 0.57 -6.78
CA VAL A 192 12.04 0.87 -5.41
C VAL A 192 12.27 2.35 -5.13
N LYS A 193 11.24 3.05 -4.64
CA LYS A 193 11.31 4.44 -4.17
C LYS A 193 11.01 4.51 -2.70
N THR A 194 11.85 5.23 -1.97
CA THR A 194 11.68 5.53 -0.55
C THR A 194 11.28 6.98 -0.38
N ALA A 195 10.47 7.27 0.63
CA ALA A 195 10.22 8.60 1.13
C ALA A 195 10.26 8.57 2.66
N VAL A 196 10.71 9.65 3.28
CA VAL A 196 10.91 9.73 4.72
C VAL A 196 10.33 11.04 5.23
N CYS A 197 9.37 10.93 6.15
CA CYS A 197 8.78 12.05 6.87
C CYS A 197 9.15 11.98 8.34
N ASP A 198 9.62 13.10 8.91
CA ASP A 198 10.03 13.17 10.33
C ASP A 198 8.86 13.05 11.31
N ILE A 199 7.63 13.31 10.84
CA ILE A 199 6.43 13.36 11.69
C ILE A 199 5.77 11.98 11.74
N PRO A 200 5.76 11.31 12.92
CA PRO A 200 5.14 10.00 13.08
C PRO A 200 3.61 10.05 12.89
N PRO A 201 2.95 8.90 12.65
CA PRO A 201 1.50 8.79 12.56
C PRO A 201 0.76 9.24 13.81
#